data_AF-A0A4Q3ZLD9-F1
#
_entry.id   AF-A0A4Q3ZLD9-F1
#
_cell.length_a   1.000
_cell.length_b   1.000
_cell.length_c   1.000
_cell.angle_alpha   90.00
_cell.angle_beta   90.00
_cell.angle_gamma   90.00
#
_symmetry.space_group_name_H-M   'P 1'
#
loop_
_entity.id
_entity.type
_entity.pdbx_description
1 polymer ?
#
loop_
_entity_poly.entity_id
_entity_poly.type
_entity_poly.pdbx_seq_one_letter_code
_entity_poly.pdbx_strand_id
1 'polypeptide(L)'
;MGRKTHSRALSIWANGERVGTWILPRIGADELRYAPSWIESPAVRPLSLSLPIGLNVAHKGLVVQNYFDNLLPDSLRIRERLAQRFRTETTGSFDLLQAIGRDCVGAIQLLDEDAVPPDVRRIQGMPVDHPSWITEG
;
A
#
# COMPACT_ATOMS: atom_id res chain seq x y z
N MET A 1 -6.24 8.97 -32.99
CA MET A 1 -6.67 9.24 -31.60
C MET A 1 -5.63 8.67 -30.66
N GLY A 2 -4.86 9.52 -29.99
CA GLY A 2 -3.76 9.11 -29.11
C GLY A 2 -4.32 8.43 -27.85
N ARG A 3 -3.91 7.18 -27.62
CA ARG A 3 -4.25 6.40 -26.43
C ARG A 3 -3.76 7.19 -25.21
N LYS A 4 -4.67 7.68 -24.36
CA LYS A 4 -4.31 8.34 -23.10
C LYS A 4 -3.46 7.36 -22.29
N THR A 5 -2.16 7.62 -22.24
CA THR A 5 -1.19 6.84 -21.48
C THR A 5 -1.33 7.20 -20.01
N HIS A 6 -2.19 6.47 -19.30
CA HIS A 6 -2.41 6.67 -17.87
C HIS A 6 -1.20 6.14 -17.09
N SER A 7 -0.52 7.02 -16.35
CA SER A 7 0.32 6.63 -15.21
C SER A 7 -0.54 5.92 -14.17
N ARG A 8 0.02 4.95 -13.45
CA ARG A 8 -0.67 4.26 -12.35
C ARG A 8 -0.20 4.85 -11.03
N ALA A 9 -1.11 5.03 -10.08
CA ALA A 9 -0.76 5.56 -8.77
C ALA A 9 -1.61 4.92 -7.67
N LEU A 10 -1.01 4.79 -6.48
CA LEU A 10 -1.67 4.38 -5.25
C LEU A 10 -1.52 5.48 -4.21
N SER A 11 -2.64 5.82 -3.57
CA SER A 11 -2.66 6.67 -2.38
C SER A 11 -2.26 5.86 -1.16
N ILE A 12 -1.36 6.43 -0.36
CA ILE A 12 -0.81 5.82 0.84
C ILE A 12 -1.48 6.44 2.05
N TRP A 13 -2.05 5.62 2.91
CA TRP A 13 -2.78 6.04 4.09
C TRP A 13 -2.21 5.39 5.34
N ALA A 14 -2.19 6.13 6.45
CA ALA A 14 -1.83 5.59 7.75
C ALA A 14 -2.72 6.23 8.81
N ASN A 15 -3.35 5.41 9.66
CA ASN A 15 -4.28 5.88 10.70
C ASN A 15 -5.40 6.79 10.18
N GLY A 16 -5.85 6.59 8.93
CA GLY A 16 -6.87 7.42 8.29
C GLY A 16 -6.37 8.75 7.73
N GLU A 17 -5.08 9.08 7.87
CA GLU A 17 -4.45 10.25 7.25
C GLU A 17 -3.73 9.88 5.96
N ARG A 18 -3.84 10.73 4.94
CA ARG A 18 -3.15 10.54 3.67
C ARG A 18 -1.69 10.90 3.84
N VAL A 19 -0.81 9.89 3.78
CA VAL A 19 0.64 10.04 3.92
C VAL A 19 1.28 10.53 2.62
N GLY A 20 0.81 10.04 1.48
CA GLY A 20 1.42 10.36 0.19
C GLY A 20 0.85 9.57 -0.97
N THR A 21 1.59 9.57 -2.08
CA THR A 21 1.25 8.86 -3.33
C THR A 21 2.48 8.14 -3.85
N TRP A 22 2.32 6.86 -4.18
CA TRP A 22 3.27 6.08 -4.97
C TRP A 22 2.83 6.07 -6.43
N ILE A 23 3.70 6.51 -7.32
CA ILE A 23 3.43 6.71 -8.74
C ILE A 23 4.34 5.79 -9.54
N LEU A 24 3.75 4.99 -10.43
CA LEU A 24 4.44 4.25 -11.48
C LEU A 24 4.26 5.02 -12.80
N PRO A 25 5.26 5.83 -13.20
CA PRO A 25 5.24 6.45 -14.51
C PRO A 25 5.42 5.38 -15.60
N ARG A 26 4.89 5.63 -16.79
CA ARG A 26 5.08 4.70 -17.93
C ARG A 26 6.55 4.56 -18.35
N ILE A 27 7.30 5.65 -18.21
CA ILE A 27 8.73 5.73 -18.53
C ILE A 27 9.38 6.51 -17.39
N GLY A 28 10.48 5.96 -16.88
CA GLY A 28 11.19 6.52 -15.73
C GLY A 28 11.05 5.62 -14.51
N ALA A 29 11.52 6.14 -13.39
CA ALA A 29 11.61 5.39 -12.15
C ALA A 29 10.38 5.67 -11.28
N ASP A 30 9.96 4.69 -10.47
CA ASP A 30 8.92 4.83 -9.47
C ASP A 30 9.14 6.07 -8.61
N GLU A 31 8.06 6.80 -8.32
CA GLU A 31 8.12 8.02 -7.51
C GLU A 31 7.27 7.88 -6.26
N LEU A 32 7.77 8.34 -5.12
CA LEU A 32 7.00 8.52 -3.90
C LEU A 32 6.96 10.00 -3.54
N ARG A 33 5.75 10.52 -3.34
CA ARG A 33 5.51 11.90 -2.93
C ARG A 33 4.75 11.93 -1.62
N TYR A 34 5.32 12.55 -0.59
CA TYR A 34 4.60 12.82 0.65
C TYR A 34 3.52 13.88 0.41
N ALA A 35 2.35 13.68 1.02
CA ALA A 35 1.26 14.65 0.95
C ALA A 35 1.61 15.89 1.78
N PRO A 36 1.32 17.12 1.30
CA PRO A 36 1.57 18.34 2.08
C PRO A 36 0.89 18.30 3.46
N SER A 37 -0.35 17.81 3.51
CA SER A 37 -1.10 17.61 4.76
C SER A 37 -0.41 16.67 5.75
N TRP A 38 0.35 15.69 5.26
CA TRP A 38 1.11 14.77 6.11
C TRP A 38 2.36 15.43 6.68
N ILE A 39 3.05 16.23 5.86
CA ILE A 39 4.25 16.98 6.28
C ILE A 39 3.90 17.99 7.38
N GLU A 40 2.72 18.59 7.31
CA GLU A 40 2.19 19.55 8.29
C GLU A 40 1.50 18.88 9.50
N SER A 41 1.28 17.56 9.47
CA SER A 41 0.56 16.83 10.52
C SER A 41 1.42 16.75 11.80
N PRO A 42 0.82 16.91 13.00
CA PRO A 42 1.52 16.68 14.26
C PRO A 42 1.95 15.21 14.43
N ALA A 43 1.34 14.28 13.68
CA ALA A 43 1.68 12.87 13.67
C ALA A 43 2.77 12.50 12.64
N VAL A 44 3.39 13.49 11.99
CA VAL A 44 4.33 13.27 10.89
C VAL A 44 5.46 12.30 11.25
N ARG A 45 5.64 11.28 10.40
CA ARG A 45 6.78 10.36 10.43
C ARG A 45 7.12 9.87 9.03
N PRO A 46 8.42 9.66 8.72
CA PRO A 46 8.81 9.04 7.45
C PRO A 46 8.31 7.59 7.39
N LEU A 47 7.97 7.13 6.18
CA LEU A 47 7.58 5.74 5.92
C LEU A 47 8.73 4.75 6.14
N SER A 48 9.97 5.21 5.92
CA SER A 48 11.20 4.47 6.14
C SER A 48 12.34 5.45 6.41
N LEU A 49 13.37 5.02 7.13
CA LEU A 49 14.62 5.78 7.28
C LEU A 49 15.31 6.06 5.94
N SER A 50 15.09 5.18 4.94
CA SER A 50 15.56 5.37 3.57
C SER A 50 14.73 6.35 2.74
N LEU A 51 13.56 6.76 3.25
CA LEU A 51 12.62 7.67 2.59
C LEU A 51 12.32 8.85 3.52
N PRO A 52 13.32 9.67 3.88
CA PRO A 52 13.13 10.77 4.82
C PRO A 52 12.13 11.79 4.26
N ILE A 53 11.39 12.47 5.14
CA ILE A 53 10.50 13.54 4.71
C ILE A 53 11.36 14.74 4.31
N GLY A 54 11.42 14.99 3.00
CA GLY A 54 12.11 16.14 2.43
C GLY A 54 11.13 17.27 2.09
N LEU A 55 11.63 18.50 2.04
CA LEU A 55 10.86 19.67 1.59
C LEU A 55 10.50 19.51 0.09
N ASN A 56 9.33 18.96 -0.17
CA ASN A 56 8.64 18.97 -1.47
C ASN A 56 9.38 18.28 -2.64
N VAL A 57 10.27 17.32 -2.35
CA VAL A 57 10.96 16.52 -3.37
C VAL A 57 10.41 15.08 -3.36
N ALA A 58 10.07 14.58 -4.54
CA ALA A 58 9.69 13.19 -4.73
C ALA A 58 10.92 12.28 -4.58
N HIS A 59 10.80 11.20 -3.81
CA HIS A 59 11.78 10.10 -3.84
C HIS A 59 11.62 9.32 -5.13
N LYS A 60 12.71 8.87 -5.75
CA LYS A 60 12.65 8.16 -7.03
C LYS A 60 13.54 6.92 -7.08
N GLY A 61 13.10 5.92 -7.85
CA GLY A 61 13.89 4.76 -8.22
C GLY A 61 13.97 3.67 -7.16
N LEU A 62 15.12 2.98 -7.10
CA LEU A 62 15.27 1.74 -6.34
C LEU A 62 14.91 1.88 -4.86
N VAL A 63 15.13 3.05 -4.25
CA VAL A 63 14.77 3.28 -2.85
C VAL A 63 13.26 3.18 -2.60
N VAL A 64 12.45 3.62 -3.57
CA VAL A 64 10.99 3.53 -3.52
C VAL A 64 10.56 2.09 -3.80
N GLN A 65 11.11 1.48 -4.85
CA GLN A 65 10.80 0.10 -5.23
C GLN A 65 11.12 -0.87 -4.09
N ASN A 66 12.32 -0.78 -3.51
CA ASN A 66 12.75 -1.65 -2.42
C ASN A 66 11.86 -1.49 -1.19
N TYR A 67 11.41 -0.27 -0.87
CA TYR A 67 10.50 -0.07 0.25
C TYR A 67 9.18 -0.83 0.07
N PHE A 68 8.53 -0.70 -1.09
CA PHE A 68 7.28 -1.39 -1.38
C PHE A 68 7.47 -2.89 -1.58
N ASP A 69 8.60 -3.30 -2.15
CA ASP A 69 8.92 -4.73 -2.30
C ASP A 69 9.06 -5.43 -0.95
N ASN A 70 9.67 -4.75 0.04
CA ASN A 70 9.83 -5.25 1.41
C ASN A 70 8.50 -5.35 2.18
N LEU A 71 7.40 -4.80 1.65
CA LEU A 71 6.06 -5.00 2.21
C LEU A 71 5.47 -6.36 1.80
N LEU A 72 6.06 -7.01 0.81
CA LEU A 72 5.64 -8.31 0.31
C LEU A 72 6.56 -9.41 0.82
N PRO A 73 6.08 -10.67 0.89
CA PRO A 73 6.93 -11.80 1.19
C PRO A 73 8.04 -11.99 0.16
N ASP A 74 9.28 -12.27 0.59
CA ASP A 74 10.44 -12.48 -0.30
C ASP A 74 10.31 -13.73 -1.20
N SER A 75 9.48 -14.70 -0.77
CA SER A 75 9.32 -15.95 -1.52
C SER A 75 8.47 -15.74 -2.77
N LEU A 76 9.07 -15.96 -3.95
CA LEU A 76 8.38 -15.93 -5.24
C LEU A 76 7.14 -16.85 -5.25
N ARG A 77 7.24 -18.05 -4.68
CA ARG A 77 6.11 -18.99 -4.57
C ARG A 77 4.95 -18.44 -3.74
N ILE A 78 5.24 -17.61 -2.73
CA ILE A 78 4.18 -16.93 -1.96
C ILE A 78 3.56 -15.82 -2.82
N ARG A 79 4.37 -15.03 -3.52
CA ARG A 79 3.89 -13.97 -4.43
C ARG A 79 3.01 -14.51 -5.55
N GLU A 80 3.38 -15.63 -6.17
CA GLU A 80 2.55 -16.31 -7.18
C GLU A 80 1.20 -16.76 -6.62
N ARG A 81 1.18 -17.33 -5.41
CA ARG A 81 -0.06 -17.71 -4.74
C ARG A 81 -0.94 -16.49 -4.43
N LEU A 82 -0.35 -15.37 -4.01
CA LEU A 82 -1.06 -14.11 -3.81
C LEU A 82 -1.65 -13.62 -5.14
N ALA A 83 -0.85 -13.59 -6.21
CA ALA A 83 -1.30 -13.17 -7.53
C ALA A 83 -2.49 -14.01 -8.03
N GLN A 84 -2.42 -15.34 -7.88
CA GLN A 84 -3.50 -16.24 -8.26
C GLN A 84 -4.75 -16.03 -7.40
N ARG A 85 -4.58 -15.91 -6.08
CA ARG A 85 -5.70 -15.75 -5.13
C ARG A 85 -6.45 -14.43 -5.36
N PHE A 86 -5.73 -13.35 -5.60
CA PHE A 86 -6.28 -12.01 -5.79
C PHE A 86 -6.45 -11.62 -7.26
N ARG A 87 -6.13 -12.53 -8.19
CA ARG A 87 -6.23 -12.37 -9.65
C ARG A 87 -5.53 -11.12 -10.17
N THR A 88 -4.32 -10.88 -9.71
CA THR A 88 -3.51 -9.74 -10.15
C THR A 88 -2.92 -9.97 -11.54
N GLU A 89 -2.68 -8.89 -12.29
CA GLU A 89 -2.11 -8.97 -13.64
C GLU A 89 -0.67 -9.51 -13.63
N THR A 90 0.10 -9.17 -12.59
CA THR A 90 1.48 -9.63 -12.42
C THR A 90 1.80 -9.97 -10.96
N THR A 91 2.97 -10.58 -10.75
CA THR A 91 3.58 -10.79 -9.42
C THR A 91 4.43 -9.60 -8.96
N GLY A 92 4.39 -8.48 -9.70
CA GLY A 92 5.07 -7.25 -9.38
C GLY A 92 4.46 -6.58 -8.15
N SER A 93 5.30 -5.84 -7.42
CA SER A 93 4.95 -5.34 -6.10
C SER A 93 3.76 -4.38 -6.16
N PHE A 94 3.68 -3.57 -7.20
CA PHE A 94 2.55 -2.65 -7.41
C PHE A 94 1.22 -3.39 -7.60
N ASP A 95 1.17 -4.40 -8.46
CA ASP A 95 -0.08 -5.13 -8.75
C ASP A 95 -0.56 -5.93 -7.54
N LEU A 96 0.38 -6.56 -6.84
CA LEU A 96 0.09 -7.30 -5.61
C LEU A 96 -0.42 -6.35 -4.52
N LEU A 97 0.29 -5.24 -4.28
CA LEU A 97 -0.09 -4.26 -3.26
C LEU A 97 -1.35 -3.48 -3.63
N GLN A 98 -1.66 -3.26 -4.90
CA GLN A 98 -2.94 -2.70 -5.31
C GLN A 98 -4.09 -3.63 -4.90
N ALA A 99 -3.90 -4.94 -5.05
CA ALA A 99 -4.95 -5.92 -4.76
C ALA A 99 -5.12 -6.24 -3.27
N ILE A 100 -4.03 -6.26 -2.50
CA ILE A 100 -4.06 -6.64 -1.07
C ILE A 100 -3.87 -5.45 -0.11
N GLY A 101 -3.41 -4.31 -0.61
CA GLY A 101 -3.00 -3.15 0.19
C GLY A 101 -4.14 -2.43 0.90
N ARG A 102 -5.38 -2.67 0.49
CA ARG A 102 -6.59 -2.10 1.11
C ARG A 102 -6.79 -2.56 2.55
N ASP A 103 -6.48 -3.82 2.84
CA ASP A 103 -6.74 -4.48 4.11
C ASP A 103 -5.61 -4.31 5.14
N CYS A 104 -4.66 -3.39 4.87
CA CYS A 104 -3.43 -3.13 5.60
C CYS A 104 -2.25 -4.02 5.17
N VAL A 105 -1.12 -3.38 4.92
CA VAL A 105 0.18 -4.04 4.75
C VAL A 105 1.21 -3.32 5.61
N GLY A 106 1.70 -4.02 6.64
CA GLY A 106 2.53 -3.42 7.68
C GLY A 106 1.73 -2.42 8.52
N ALA A 107 2.04 -1.13 8.38
CA ALA A 107 1.40 -0.02 9.13
C ALA A 107 0.68 0.99 8.22
N ILE A 108 0.53 0.66 6.93
CA ILE A 108 -0.07 1.53 5.93
C ILE A 108 -1.15 0.79 5.12
N GLN A 109 -2.06 1.55 4.55
CA GLN A 109 -3.01 1.09 3.56
C GLN A 109 -2.66 1.70 2.20
N LEU A 110 -2.76 0.90 1.15
CA LEU A 110 -2.57 1.33 -0.23
C LEU A 110 -3.91 1.20 -0.95
N LEU A 111 -4.37 2.31 -1.48
CA LEU A 111 -5.65 2.43 -2.19
C LEU A 111 -5.40 3.03 -3.57
N ASP A 112 -6.36 2.88 -4.47
CA ASP A 112 -6.35 3.63 -5.73
C ASP A 112 -6.23 5.14 -5.46
N GLU A 113 -5.64 5.87 -6.40
CA GLU A 113 -5.30 7.29 -6.24
C GLU A 113 -6.47 8.13 -5.68
N ASP A 114 -7.66 7.94 -6.23
CA ASP A 114 -8.88 8.67 -5.86
C ASP A 114 -9.69 8.00 -4.72
N ALA A 115 -9.24 6.86 -4.22
CA ALA A 115 -9.93 6.12 -3.17
C ALA A 115 -9.55 6.63 -1.77
N VAL A 116 -10.57 6.79 -0.93
CA VAL A 116 -10.45 7.15 0.49
C VAL A 116 -10.64 5.89 1.33
N PRO A 117 -9.85 5.67 2.40
CA PRO A 117 -10.02 4.50 3.24
C PRO A 117 -11.42 4.49 3.85
N PRO A 118 -12.03 3.30 3.99
CA PRO A 118 -13.19 3.17 4.86
C PRO A 118 -12.79 3.61 6.28
N ASP A 119 -13.72 4.25 7.00
CA ASP A 119 -13.47 4.83 8.33
C ASP A 119 -12.70 3.86 9.24
N VAL A 120 -11.44 4.22 9.58
CA VAL A 120 -10.50 3.44 10.40
C VAL A 120 -11.02 3.17 11.82
N ARG A 121 -12.14 3.79 12.22
CA ARG A 121 -12.85 3.49 13.48
C ARG A 121 -13.77 2.27 13.39
N ARG A 122 -13.91 1.65 12.22
CA ARG A 122 -14.80 0.51 12.01
C ARG A 122 -14.00 -0.79 11.87
N ILE A 123 -13.80 -1.48 12.99
CA ILE A 123 -13.30 -2.86 12.98
C ILE A 123 -14.39 -3.74 12.35
N GLN A 124 -14.21 -4.17 11.10
CA GLN A 124 -14.97 -5.29 10.54
C GLN A 124 -14.26 -6.58 10.95
N GLY A 125 -14.52 -7.02 12.17
CA GLY A 125 -14.22 -8.40 12.57
C GLY A 125 -15.33 -9.30 12.05
N MET A 126 -14.98 -10.33 11.27
CA MET A 126 -15.86 -11.50 11.21
C MET A 126 -15.74 -12.19 12.56
N PRO A 127 -16.82 -12.36 13.33
CA PRO A 127 -16.78 -13.17 14.53
C PRO A 127 -16.36 -14.58 14.11
N VAL A 128 -15.20 -15.02 14.60
CA VAL A 128 -14.83 -16.43 14.53
C VAL A 128 -15.69 -17.10 15.58
N ASP A 129 -16.75 -17.73 15.13
CA ASP A 129 -17.55 -18.68 15.88
C ASP A 129 -16.62 -19.79 16.38
N HIS A 130 -16.23 -19.68 17.65
CA HIS A 130 -15.52 -20.73 18.35
C HIS A 130 -16.42 -21.99 18.36
N PRO A 131 -15.96 -23.15 17.86
CA PRO A 131 -16.77 -24.35 17.92
C PRO A 131 -16.94 -24.80 19.38
N SER A 132 -18.19 -25.05 19.74
CA SER A 132 -18.73 -25.32 21.07
C SER A 132 -18.45 -26.73 21.60
N TRP A 133 -17.21 -27.22 21.57
CA TRP A 133 -16.89 -28.59 22.01
C TRP A 133 -16.33 -28.71 23.44
N ILE A 134 -16.36 -27.65 24.26
CA ILE A 134 -16.09 -27.80 25.70
C ILE A 134 -17.42 -27.97 26.43
N THR A 135 -17.96 -29.18 26.34
CA THR A 135 -18.89 -29.71 27.33
C THR A 135 -18.57 -31.19 27.49
N GLU A 136 -18.59 -31.63 28.75
CA GLU A 136 -18.43 -33.00 29.27
C GLU A 136 -17.03 -33.36 29.80
N GLY A 137 -17.02 -33.51 31.13
CA GLY A 137 -15.92 -33.84 32.03
C GLY A 137 -16.36 -33.57 33.46
#